data_AF-S4P4J8-F1
#
_entry.id   AF-S4P4J8-F1
#
_cell.length_a   1.000
_cell.length_b   1.000
_cell.length_c   1.000
_cell.angle_alpha   90.00
_cell.angle_beta   90.00
_cell.angle_gamma   90.00
#
_symmetry.space_group_name_H-M   'P 1'
#
loop_
_entity.id
_entity.type
_entity.pdbx_description
1 polymer ?
#
loop_
_entity_poly.entity_id
_entity_poly.type
_entity_poly.pdbx_seq_one_letter_code
_entity_poly.pdbx_strand_id
1 'polypeptide(L)'
;DTGDGAGVLTAIPHQFYCAQLRDSHQIDLPPFGQYATGIFFLDKLHHQEIEKKFKELAESLNLTVICWRTVPTNNASIGQVARNSEPYMRQVFVTGDIADENQLARQIFVLRKRASHELVVPGARFYICSLSLRTVVYKGLL
;
A
#
# COMPACT_ATOMS: atom_id res chain seq x y z
N ASP A 1 23.84 15.25 0.74
CA ASP A 1 22.92 15.85 1.72
C ASP A 1 21.72 14.93 1.90
N THR A 2 21.38 14.61 3.14
CA THR A 2 20.19 13.82 3.50
C THR A 2 19.18 14.81 4.07
N GLY A 3 18.01 14.94 3.46
CA GLY A 3 16.90 15.74 3.94
C GLY A 3 16.09 15.00 5.01
N ASP A 4 15.50 15.76 5.94
CA ASP A 4 14.76 15.24 7.10
C ASP A 4 13.43 14.53 6.74
N GLY A 5 13.06 14.56 5.47
CA GLY A 5 11.89 13.88 4.91
C GLY A 5 10.91 14.82 4.22
N ALA A 6 10.26 14.31 3.18
CA ALA A 6 9.21 15.01 2.45
C ALA A 6 8.05 14.05 2.16
N GLY A 7 6.86 14.60 1.91
CA GLY A 7 5.71 13.80 1.51
C GLY A 7 4.60 14.64 0.90
N VAL A 8 3.78 13.97 0.09
CA VAL A 8 2.61 14.53 -0.57
C VAL A 8 1.43 13.58 -0.40
N LEU A 9 0.29 14.14 0.00
CA LEU A 9 -1.01 13.46 -0.04
C LEU A 9 -1.69 13.86 -1.35
N THR A 10 -2.19 12.86 -2.08
CA THR A 10 -2.92 13.08 -3.34
C THR A 10 -4.23 12.30 -3.33
N ALA A 11 -5.18 12.72 -4.16
CA ALA A 11 -6.29 11.86 -4.55
C ALA A 11 -5.73 10.65 -5.31
N ILE A 12 -6.42 9.50 -5.23
CA ILE A 12 -6.02 8.31 -5.99
C ILE A 12 -6.07 8.63 -7.50
N PRO A 13 -4.95 8.50 -8.23
CA PRO A 13 -4.90 8.73 -9.67
C PRO A 13 -5.46 7.50 -10.41
N HIS A 14 -6.77 7.31 -10.36
CA HIS A 14 -7.46 6.10 -10.82
C HIS A 14 -7.07 5.69 -12.25
N GLN A 15 -7.14 6.60 -13.21
CA GLN A 15 -6.80 6.32 -14.62
C GLN A 15 -5.36 5.83 -14.79
N PHE A 16 -4.42 6.43 -14.06
CA PHE A 16 -3.02 6.01 -14.07
C PHE A 16 -2.85 4.58 -13.54
N TYR A 17 -3.48 4.26 -12.40
CA TYR A 17 -3.41 2.90 -11.85
C TYR A 17 -4.08 1.85 -12.74
N CYS A 18 -5.21 2.18 -13.37
CA CYS A 18 -5.86 1.28 -14.34
C CYS A 18 -4.94 0.95 -15.51
N ALA A 19 -4.36 1.98 -16.16
CA ALA A 19 -3.43 1.78 -17.27
C ALA A 19 -2.22 0.94 -16.83
N GLN A 20 -1.60 1.33 -15.72
CA GLN A 20 -0.40 0.66 -15.22
C GLN A 20 -0.64 -0.81 -14.82
N LEU A 21 -1.72 -1.11 -14.09
CA LEU A 21 -2.01 -2.48 -13.66
C LEU A 21 -2.46 -3.37 -14.82
N ARG A 22 -3.14 -2.81 -15.82
CA ARG A 22 -3.45 -3.53 -17.05
C ARG A 22 -2.16 -3.91 -17.78
N ASP A 23 -1.24 -2.97 -17.95
CA ASP A 23 0.01 -3.21 -18.66
C ASP A 23 0.95 -4.16 -17.92
N SER A 24 1.16 -3.96 -16.60
CA SER A 24 2.18 -4.70 -15.85
C SER A 24 1.68 -5.98 -15.17
N HIS A 25 0.37 -6.12 -14.94
CA HIS A 25 -0.21 -7.26 -14.21
C HIS A 25 -1.41 -7.91 -14.92
N GLN A 26 -1.85 -7.39 -16.07
CA GLN A 26 -3.04 -7.88 -16.78
C GLN A 26 -4.30 -7.86 -15.89
N ILE A 27 -4.40 -6.82 -15.04
CA ILE A 27 -5.51 -6.63 -14.09
C ILE A 27 -6.35 -5.44 -14.53
N ASP A 28 -7.66 -5.66 -14.66
CA ASP A 28 -8.64 -4.60 -14.76
C ASP A 28 -9.11 -4.20 -13.35
N LEU A 29 -8.75 -2.97 -12.96
CA LEU A 29 -9.07 -2.46 -11.64
C LEU A 29 -10.57 -2.10 -11.55
N PRO A 30 -11.24 -2.35 -10.41
CA PRO A 30 -12.62 -1.91 -10.22
C PRO A 30 -12.77 -0.38 -10.36
N PRO A 31 -13.99 0.13 -10.62
CA PRO A 31 -14.27 1.56 -10.66
C PRO A 31 -13.78 2.28 -9.40
N PHE A 32 -13.41 3.56 -9.56
CA PHE A 32 -13.09 4.43 -8.42
C PHE A 32 -14.22 4.39 -7.37
N GLY A 33 -13.86 4.24 -6.09
CA GLY A 33 -14.82 4.02 -4.99
C GLY A 33 -15.16 2.56 -4.70
N GLN A 34 -14.80 1.62 -5.58
CA GLN A 34 -15.00 0.17 -5.35
C GLN A 34 -13.71 -0.57 -4.97
N TYR A 35 -12.62 0.16 -4.78
CA TYR A 35 -11.37 -0.37 -4.25
C TYR A 35 -10.65 0.65 -3.39
N ALA A 36 -9.82 0.14 -2.50
CA ALA A 36 -8.85 0.91 -1.74
C ALA A 36 -7.44 0.62 -2.23
N THR A 37 -6.55 1.58 -2.05
CA THR A 37 -5.12 1.38 -2.25
C THR A 37 -4.30 2.08 -1.18
N GLY A 38 -3.08 1.59 -0.99
CA GLY A 38 -2.24 2.02 0.10
C GLY A 38 -0.78 1.63 -0.08
N ILE A 39 0.13 2.51 0.34
CA ILE A 39 1.57 2.23 0.32
C ILE A 39 2.02 1.77 1.69
N PHE A 40 2.80 0.69 1.71
CA PHE A 40 3.36 0.02 2.86
C PHE A 40 4.88 0.09 2.76
N PHE A 41 5.53 0.42 3.87
CA PHE A 41 6.96 0.33 4.03
C PHE A 41 7.27 -0.98 4.73
N LEU A 42 7.92 -1.88 4.00
CA LEU A 42 8.30 -3.21 4.44
C LEU A 42 9.81 -3.39 4.33
N ASP A 43 10.31 -4.54 4.79
CA ASP A 43 11.66 -5.01 4.47
C ASP A 43 11.63 -5.98 3.30
N LYS A 44 12.65 -5.94 2.45
CA LYS A 44 12.80 -6.86 1.32
C LYS A 44 12.92 -8.34 1.74
N LEU A 45 13.35 -8.63 2.96
CA LEU A 45 13.44 -10.01 3.45
C LEU A 45 12.09 -10.57 3.90
N HIS A 46 11.23 -9.75 4.50
CA HIS A 46 10.00 -10.20 5.16
C HIS A 46 8.71 -9.86 4.40
N HIS A 47 8.80 -9.09 3.30
CA HIS A 47 7.61 -8.56 2.64
C HIS A 47 6.65 -9.64 2.17
N GLN A 48 7.13 -10.78 1.65
CA GLN A 48 6.26 -11.84 1.13
C GLN A 48 5.39 -12.47 2.23
N GLU A 49 5.97 -12.71 3.41
CA GLU A 49 5.24 -13.25 4.56
C GLU A 49 4.19 -12.24 5.06
N ILE A 50 4.56 -10.96 5.12
CA ILE A 50 3.65 -9.89 5.52
C ILE A 50 2.51 -9.74 4.51
N GLU A 51 2.80 -9.75 3.20
CA GLU A 51 1.80 -9.67 2.13
C GLU A 51 0.81 -10.85 2.20
N LYS A 52 1.31 -12.05 2.53
CA LYS A 52 0.48 -13.24 2.76
C LYS A 52 -0.42 -13.08 3.99
N LYS A 53 0.13 -12.70 5.15
CA LYS A 53 -0.68 -12.49 6.37
C LYS A 53 -1.69 -11.36 6.21
N PHE A 54 -1.34 -10.30 5.46
CA PHE A 54 -2.27 -9.23 5.13
C PHE A 54 -3.43 -9.73 4.27
N LYS A 55 -3.16 -10.61 3.29
CA LYS A 55 -4.19 -11.25 2.49
C LYS A 55 -5.12 -12.11 3.35
N GLU A 56 -4.57 -12.95 4.21
CA GLU A 56 -5.36 -13.79 5.15
C GLU A 56 -6.24 -12.92 6.07
N LEU A 57 -5.69 -11.81 6.59
CA LEU A 57 -6.44 -10.86 7.40
C LEU A 57 -7.57 -10.17 6.59
N ALA A 58 -7.31 -9.76 5.35
CA ALA A 58 -8.31 -9.17 4.47
C ALA A 58 -9.45 -10.17 4.19
N GLU A 59 -9.12 -11.42 3.87
CA GLU A 59 -10.09 -12.50 3.65
C GLU A 59 -10.95 -12.75 4.89
N SER A 60 -10.37 -12.71 6.10
CA SER A 60 -11.12 -12.83 7.36
C SER A 60 -12.15 -11.70 7.60
N LEU A 61 -12.03 -10.59 6.85
CA LEU A 61 -12.93 -9.44 6.89
C LEU A 61 -13.84 -9.37 5.66
N ASN A 62 -13.93 -10.45 4.86
CA ASN A 62 -14.65 -10.51 3.59
C ASN A 62 -14.17 -9.48 2.57
N LEU A 63 -12.86 -9.17 2.59
CA LEU A 63 -12.19 -8.33 1.62
C LEU A 63 -11.28 -9.18 0.74
N THR A 64 -10.98 -8.69 -0.46
CA THR A 64 -10.11 -9.35 -1.42
C THR A 64 -8.93 -8.46 -1.76
N VAL A 65 -7.72 -8.99 -1.60
CA VAL A 65 -6.51 -8.36 -2.14
C VAL A 65 -6.46 -8.64 -3.65
N ILE A 66 -6.59 -7.59 -4.46
CA ILE A 66 -6.52 -7.65 -5.92
C ILE A 66 -5.09 -7.96 -6.34
N CYS A 67 -4.14 -7.14 -5.89
CA CYS A 67 -2.72 -7.33 -6.16
C CYS A 67 -1.83 -6.51 -5.24
N TRP A 68 -0.56 -6.87 -5.25
CA TRP A 68 0.54 -6.06 -4.74
C TRP A 68 1.47 -5.68 -5.89
N ARG A 69 1.98 -4.44 -5.87
CA ARG A 69 3.01 -3.98 -6.80
C ARG A 69 4.15 -3.28 -6.06
N THR A 70 5.33 -3.31 -6.66
CA THR A 70 6.47 -2.52 -6.17
C THR A 70 6.27 -1.10 -6.65
N VAL A 71 6.41 -0.12 -5.75
CA VAL A 71 6.39 1.29 -6.16
C VAL A 71 7.70 1.57 -6.89
N PRO A 72 7.69 2.04 -8.14
CA PRO A 72 8.90 2.39 -8.85
C PRO A 72 9.63 3.54 -8.14
N THR A 73 10.92 3.34 -7.84
CA THR A 73 11.78 4.37 -7.21
C THR A 73 13.02 4.59 -8.08
N ASN A 74 13.59 5.80 -8.01
CA ASN A 74 14.88 6.12 -8.60
C ASN A 74 15.78 6.72 -7.53
N ASN A 75 16.77 5.94 -7.10
CA ASN A 75 17.62 6.24 -5.97
C ASN A 75 19.00 6.80 -6.38
N ALA A 76 19.13 7.20 -7.65
CA ALA A 76 20.39 7.73 -8.18
C ALA A 76 20.84 9.02 -7.48
N SER A 77 19.90 9.80 -6.94
CA SER A 77 20.14 11.14 -6.39
C SER A 77 20.11 11.24 -4.86
N ILE A 78 19.80 10.15 -4.14
CA ILE A 78 19.67 10.18 -2.67
C ILE A 78 20.99 9.85 -1.95
N GLY A 79 21.21 10.48 -0.79
CA GLY A 79 22.41 10.30 0.02
C GLY A 79 22.59 8.86 0.53
N GLN A 80 23.83 8.46 0.84
CA GLN A 80 24.14 7.08 1.28
C GLN A 80 23.34 6.63 2.51
N VAL A 81 23.01 7.55 3.43
CA VAL A 81 22.22 7.28 4.63
C VAL A 81 20.74 7.00 4.28
N ALA A 82 20.16 7.78 3.38
CA ALA A 82 18.80 7.54 2.88
C ALA A 82 18.71 6.19 2.15
N ARG A 83 19.73 5.83 1.35
CA ARG A 83 19.80 4.52 0.69
C ARG A 83 19.82 3.35 1.66
N ASN A 84 20.63 3.45 2.72
CA ASN A 84 20.74 2.38 3.71
C ASN A 84 19.48 2.21 4.57
N SER A 85 18.62 3.23 4.63
CA SER A 85 17.38 3.23 5.41
C SER A 85 16.13 3.15 4.54
N GLU A 86 16.26 3.00 3.22
CA GLU A 86 15.14 2.98 2.27
C GLU A 86 14.22 1.77 2.54
N PRO A 87 12.91 1.98 2.73
CA PRO A 87 11.97 0.86 2.85
C PRO A 87 11.77 0.16 1.51
N TYR A 88 11.43 -1.12 1.55
CA TYR A 88 10.82 -1.78 0.42
C TYR A 88 9.35 -1.33 0.30
N MET A 89 9.09 -0.41 -0.64
CA MET A 89 7.79 0.22 -0.84
C MET A 89 6.86 -0.66 -1.66
N ARG A 90 5.79 -1.13 -1.02
CA ARG A 90 4.79 -2.01 -1.61
C ARG A 90 3.43 -1.35 -1.60
N GLN A 91 2.76 -1.34 -2.74
CA GLN A 91 1.41 -0.80 -2.86
C GLN A 91 0.42 -1.94 -3.04
N VAL A 92 -0.61 -1.96 -2.19
CA VAL A 92 -1.70 -2.94 -2.23
C VAL A 92 -2.95 -2.33 -2.86
N PHE A 93 -3.73 -3.17 -3.52
CA PHE A 93 -5.08 -2.86 -4.00
C PHE A 93 -6.05 -3.87 -3.37
N VAL A 94 -7.09 -3.37 -2.72
CA VAL A 94 -8.05 -4.18 -1.95
C VAL A 94 -9.47 -3.80 -2.35
N THR A 95 -10.35 -4.78 -2.52
CA THR A 95 -11.77 -4.58 -2.78
C THR A 95 -12.60 -5.47 -1.84
N GLY A 96 -13.91 -5.46 -1.98
CA GLY A 96 -14.85 -6.33 -1.28
C GLY A 96 -16.20 -6.34 -2.00
N ASP A 97 -17.01 -7.35 -1.74
CA ASP A 97 -18.38 -7.44 -2.26
C ASP A 97 -19.32 -6.54 -1.46
N ILE A 98 -19.06 -5.23 -1.52
CA ILE A 98 -19.76 -4.19 -0.78
C ILE A 98 -20.04 -3.03 -1.73
N ALA A 99 -21.29 -2.87 -2.14
CA ALA A 99 -21.70 -1.84 -3.09
C ALA A 99 -21.66 -0.41 -2.50
N ASP A 100 -21.89 -0.26 -1.19
CA ASP A 100 -21.85 1.03 -0.52
C ASP A 100 -20.41 1.44 -0.19
N GLU A 101 -19.97 2.55 -0.78
CA GLU A 101 -18.61 3.07 -0.61
C GLU A 101 -18.28 3.34 0.87
N ASN A 102 -19.24 3.84 1.65
CA ASN A 102 -19.01 4.15 3.06
C ASN A 102 -18.83 2.88 3.90
N GLN A 103 -19.59 1.82 3.62
CA GLN A 103 -19.40 0.51 4.23
C GLN A 103 -18.03 -0.07 3.87
N LEU A 104 -17.62 -0.02 2.60
CA LEU A 104 -16.31 -0.49 2.19
C LEU A 104 -15.20 0.31 2.88
N ALA A 105 -15.33 1.64 2.95
CA ALA A 105 -14.38 2.50 3.65
C ALA A 105 -14.24 2.15 5.14
N ARG A 106 -15.34 1.80 5.81
CA ARG A 106 -15.30 1.33 7.20
C ARG A 106 -14.56 -0.01 7.33
N GLN A 107 -14.81 -0.97 6.44
CA GLN A 107 -14.10 -2.25 6.46
C GLN A 107 -12.61 -2.08 6.18
N ILE A 108 -12.25 -1.21 5.24
CA ILE A 108 -10.85 -0.88 4.96
C ILE A 108 -10.17 -0.20 6.16
N PHE A 109 -10.89 0.65 6.90
CA PHE A 109 -10.38 1.20 8.15
C PHE A 109 -10.11 0.11 9.19
N VAL A 110 -11.03 -0.85 9.37
CA VAL A 110 -10.87 -1.99 10.27
C VAL A 110 -9.67 -2.84 9.85
N LEU A 111 -9.56 -3.19 8.57
CA LEU A 111 -8.42 -3.91 8.01
C LEU A 111 -7.11 -3.19 8.32
N ARG A 112 -7.02 -1.88 8.06
CA ARG A 112 -5.84 -1.07 8.35
C ARG A 112 -5.47 -1.11 9.82
N LYS A 113 -6.47 -0.96 10.70
CA LYS A 113 -6.28 -0.92 12.15
C LYS A 113 -5.79 -2.29 12.66
N ARG A 114 -6.46 -3.37 12.28
CA ARG A 114 -6.05 -4.74 12.64
C ARG A 114 -4.66 -5.06 12.12
N ALA A 115 -4.37 -4.75 10.85
CA ALA A 115 -3.05 -4.98 10.26
C ALA A 115 -1.94 -4.26 11.04
N SER A 116 -2.18 -3.01 11.48
CA SER A 116 -1.22 -2.24 12.28
C SER A 116 -0.90 -2.80 13.67
N HIS A 117 -1.72 -3.73 14.18
CA HIS A 117 -1.50 -4.38 15.46
C HIS A 117 -1.06 -5.84 15.31
N GLU A 118 -1.62 -6.57 14.34
CA GLU A 118 -1.45 -8.02 14.20
C GLU A 118 -0.26 -8.41 13.32
N LEU A 119 0.15 -7.54 12.38
CA LEU A 119 1.20 -7.87 11.41
C LEU A 119 2.56 -7.27 11.75
N VAL A 120 2.67 -6.60 12.91
CA VAL A 120 3.94 -6.07 13.39
C VAL A 120 4.82 -7.24 13.84
N VAL A 121 5.96 -7.41 13.18
CA VAL A 121 6.96 -8.41 13.53
C VAL A 121 8.12 -7.72 14.23
N PRO A 122 8.49 -8.09 15.47
CA PRO A 122 9.65 -7.53 16.14
C PRO A 122 10.92 -7.63 15.29
N GLY A 123 11.61 -6.51 15.11
CA GLY A 123 12.84 -6.44 14.31
C GLY A 123 12.63 -6.36 12.79
N ALA A 124 11.39 -6.38 12.29
CA ALA A 124 11.08 -6.14 10.89
C ALA A 124 10.31 -4.83 10.71
N ARG A 125 10.57 -4.15 9.61
CA ARG A 125 9.85 -2.95 9.21
C ARG A 125 8.45 -3.31 8.74
N PHE A 126 7.46 -2.71 9.39
CA PHE A 126 6.08 -2.73 8.97
C PHE A 126 5.45 -1.38 9.26
N TYR A 127 5.14 -0.62 8.22
CA TYR A 127 4.47 0.67 8.38
C TYR A 127 3.51 0.96 7.22
N ILE A 128 2.25 1.27 7.56
CA ILE A 128 1.21 1.59 6.59
C ILE A 128 1.18 3.11 6.40
N CYS A 129 1.64 3.61 5.24
CA CYS A 129 1.62 5.05 4.93
C CYS A 129 0.21 5.54 4.63
N SER A 130 -0.54 4.74 3.87
CA SER A 130 -1.95 4.98 3.56
C SER A 130 -2.64 3.66 3.27
N LEU A 131 -3.96 3.63 3.44
CA LEU A 131 -4.85 2.61 2.90
C LEU A 131 -6.26 3.24 2.90
N SER A 132 -6.76 3.61 1.72
CA SER A 132 -7.97 4.45 1.56
C SER A 132 -8.57 4.26 0.17
N LEU A 133 -9.86 4.57 0.03
CA LEU A 133 -10.59 4.58 -1.25
C LEU A 133 -10.43 5.89 -2.02
N ARG A 134 -9.89 6.94 -1.38
CA ARG A 134 -9.85 8.29 -1.97
C ARG A 134 -8.47 8.89 -2.08
N THR A 135 -7.56 8.53 -1.19
CA THR A 135 -6.27 9.21 -1.04
C THR A 135 -5.11 8.24 -0.95
N VAL A 136 -3.96 8.64 -1.47
CA VAL A 136 -2.69 7.92 -1.31
C VAL A 136 -1.60 8.90 -0.83
N VAL A 137 -0.74 8.42 0.07
CA VAL A 137 0.37 9.21 0.61
C VAL A 137 1.68 8.69 0.05
N TYR A 138 2.39 9.54 -0.67
CA TYR A 138 3.77 9.31 -1.09
C TYR A 138 4.67 10.10 -0.15
N LYS A 139 5.53 9.44 0.62
CA LYS A 139 6.49 10.10 1.52
C LYS A 139 7.79 9.33 1.60
N GLY A 140 8.85 9.97 2.08
CA GLY A 140 10.16 9.33 2.24
C GLY A 140 11.20 10.29 2.80
N LEU A 141 12.36 9.75 3.15
CA LEU A 141 13.58 10.53 3.39
C LEU A 141 14.22 10.80 2.02
N LEU A 142 14.64 12.04 1.78
CA LEU A 142 15.25 12.46 0.50
C LEU A 142 16.77 12.62 0.66
#